data_AF-A0A170XCB6-F1
#
_entry.id   AF-A0A170XCB6-F1
#
_cell.length_a   1.000
_cell.length_b   1.000
_cell.length_c   1.000
_cell.angle_alpha   90.00
_cell.angle_beta   90.00
_cell.angle_gamma   90.00
#
_symmetry.space_group_name_H-M   'P 1'
#
loop_
_entity.id
_entity.type
_entity.pdbx_description
1 polymer ?
#
loop_
_entity_poly.entity_id
_entity_poly.type
_entity_poly.pdbx_seq_one_letter_code
_entity_poly.pdbx_strand_id
1 'polypeptide(L)'
;KMLYHRLYERLKLGENIDAKPVYFSDVFMQNAIQLKLSREATGRLATDFFIAGYDTSATTLSFIMLMLAMFPEHQEAVYKEQLDILGDDPEVAPTWEQLSKMSYLTRVIKEVMRLYGAVGIFRKLTKDVDIGECILPKGCTAIVTFYALHRDPNFWTHPHEFYP
;
A
#
# COMPACT_ATOMS: atom_id res chain seq x y z
N LYS A 1 16.54 15.61 -8.35
CA LYS A 1 17.19 16.84 -7.81
C LYS A 1 17.04 16.96 -6.29
N MET A 2 15.86 16.70 -5.73
CA MET A 2 15.54 16.82 -4.30
C MET A 2 16.38 15.95 -3.34
N LEU A 3 16.52 14.63 -3.60
CA LEU A 3 17.26 13.71 -2.70
C LEU A 3 18.76 14.06 -2.57
N TYR A 4 19.39 14.39 -3.69
CA TYR A 4 20.80 14.82 -3.69
C TYR A 4 21.00 16.20 -3.06
N HIS A 5 20.03 17.10 -3.22
CA HIS A 5 20.06 18.39 -2.54
C HIS A 5 19.97 18.19 -1.02
N ARG A 6 19.10 17.29 -0.54
CA ARG A 6 19.03 16.92 0.88
C ARG A 6 20.35 16.34 1.38
N LEU A 7 20.96 15.38 0.66
CA LEU A 7 22.25 14.81 1.04
C LEU A 7 23.34 15.89 1.12
N TYR A 8 23.36 16.81 0.15
CA TYR A 8 24.30 17.91 0.10
C TYR A 8 24.11 18.93 1.23
N GLU A 9 22.87 19.28 1.57
CA GLU A 9 22.56 20.14 2.72
C GLU A 9 22.97 19.47 4.04
N ARG A 10 22.73 18.17 4.20
CA ARG A 10 23.19 17.41 5.39
C ARG A 10 24.72 17.44 5.54
N LEU A 11 25.45 17.24 4.43
CA LEU A 11 26.91 17.35 4.40
C LEU A 11 27.38 18.78 4.74
N LYS A 12 26.70 19.81 4.23
CA LYS A 12 26.99 21.22 4.57
C LYS A 12 26.75 21.55 6.04
N LEU A 13 25.72 20.95 6.63
CA LEU A 13 25.37 21.11 8.04
C LEU A 13 26.28 20.32 9.00
N GLY A 14 27.28 19.62 8.47
CA GLY A 14 28.20 18.80 9.27
C GLY A 14 27.56 17.53 9.83
N GLU A 15 26.41 17.11 9.30
CA GLU A 15 25.76 15.90 9.75
C GLU A 15 26.53 14.66 9.29
N ASN A 16 26.66 13.70 10.19
CA ASN A 16 27.24 12.41 9.87
C ASN A 16 26.27 11.61 8.98
N ILE A 17 26.60 11.49 7.69
CA ILE A 17 25.86 10.71 6.69
C ILE A 17 25.87 9.19 6.95
N ASP A 18 26.85 8.72 7.74
CA ASP A 18 26.94 7.33 8.20
C ASP A 18 26.23 7.12 9.55
N ALA A 19 25.60 8.17 10.10
CA ALA A 19 24.75 8.02 11.28
C ALA A 19 23.56 7.11 11.00
N LYS A 20 22.99 6.58 12.09
CA LYS A 20 21.76 5.78 12.04
C LYS A 20 20.70 6.56 11.25
N PRO A 21 20.14 5.98 10.17
CA PRO A 21 19.19 6.67 9.32
C PRO A 21 17.93 7.02 10.12
N VAL A 22 17.43 8.25 9.95
CA VAL A 22 16.24 8.75 10.65
C VAL A 22 15.03 8.70 9.74
N TYR A 23 15.21 8.99 8.45
CA TYR A 23 14.15 8.99 7.46
C TYR A 23 14.35 7.88 6.43
N PHE A 24 13.26 7.44 5.81
CA PHE A 24 13.31 6.49 4.69
C PHE A 24 14.26 6.94 3.57
N SER A 25 14.31 8.24 3.26
CA SER A 25 15.24 8.76 2.25
C SER A 25 16.71 8.53 2.60
N ASP A 26 17.06 8.50 3.89
CA ASP A 26 18.42 8.25 4.35
C ASP A 26 18.78 6.77 4.12
N VAL A 27 17.88 5.87 4.51
CA VAL A 27 18.00 4.43 4.25
C VAL A 27 18.13 4.18 2.74
N PHE A 28 17.29 4.81 1.94
CA PHE A 28 17.29 4.68 0.49
C PHE A 28 18.62 5.14 -0.12
N MET A 29 19.14 6.30 0.30
CA MET A 29 20.42 6.83 -0.19
C MET A 29 21.62 5.99 0.27
N GLN A 30 21.64 5.55 1.52
CA GLN A 30 22.70 4.67 2.04
C GLN A 30 22.74 3.35 1.26
N ASN A 31 21.58 2.73 1.03
CA ASN A 31 21.50 1.50 0.21
C ASN A 31 21.92 1.75 -1.24
N ALA A 32 21.54 2.88 -1.84
CA ALA A 32 21.96 3.22 -3.19
C ALA A 32 23.49 3.36 -3.30
N ILE A 33 24.14 3.94 -2.29
CA ILE A 33 25.61 4.03 -2.19
C ILE A 33 26.24 2.65 -2.03
N GLN A 34 25.73 1.84 -1.09
CA GLN A 34 26.24 0.48 -0.84
C GLN A 34 26.14 -0.42 -2.08
N LEU A 35 25.03 -0.33 -2.81
CA LEU A 35 24.80 -1.05 -4.06
C LEU A 35 25.49 -0.39 -5.27
N LYS A 36 26.24 0.69 -5.08
CA LYS A 36 26.97 1.45 -6.11
C LYS A 36 26.07 1.85 -7.30
N LEU A 37 24.83 2.23 -7.01
CA LEU A 37 23.86 2.61 -8.04
C LEU A 37 24.26 3.93 -8.70
N SER A 38 24.04 4.03 -10.02
CA SER A 38 24.21 5.29 -10.74
C SER A 38 23.17 6.31 -10.26
N ARG A 39 23.47 7.59 -10.44
CA ARG A 39 22.54 8.68 -10.11
C ARG A 39 21.18 8.53 -10.80
N GLU A 40 21.20 8.07 -12.05
CA GLU A 40 20.00 7.82 -12.83
C GLU A 40 19.19 6.65 -12.24
N ALA A 41 19.84 5.52 -11.93
CA ALA A 41 19.19 4.36 -11.34
C ALA A 41 18.56 4.70 -9.98
N THR A 42 19.29 5.40 -9.11
CA THR A 42 18.80 5.89 -7.82
C THR A 42 17.59 6.82 -7.99
N GLY A 43 17.65 7.72 -8.97
CA GLY A 43 16.54 8.62 -9.29
C GLY A 43 15.30 7.86 -9.75
N ARG A 44 15.45 6.89 -10.66
CA ARG A 44 14.35 6.07 -11.17
C ARG A 44 13.69 5.26 -10.06
N LEU A 45 14.47 4.54 -9.26
CA LEU A 45 13.94 3.75 -8.13
C LEU A 45 13.19 4.61 -7.11
N ALA A 46 13.68 5.82 -6.84
CA ALA A 46 12.98 6.75 -5.95
C ALA A 46 11.63 7.17 -6.54
N THR A 47 11.62 7.53 -7.83
CA THR A 47 10.37 7.88 -8.54
C THR A 47 9.38 6.73 -8.55
N ASP A 48 9.82 5.51 -8.86
CA ASP A 48 8.96 4.32 -8.88
C ASP A 48 8.32 4.06 -7.51
N PHE A 49 9.10 4.20 -6.42
CA PHE A 49 8.58 4.07 -5.06
C PHE A 49 7.48 5.09 -4.74
N PHE A 50 7.71 6.37 -5.07
CA PHE A 50 6.71 7.42 -4.81
C PHE A 50 5.44 7.22 -5.62
N ILE A 51 5.54 6.87 -6.90
CA ILE A 51 4.37 6.62 -7.75
C ILE A 51 3.57 5.44 -7.19
N ALA A 52 4.25 4.31 -6.94
CA ALA A 52 3.59 3.10 -6.45
C ALA A 52 2.90 3.31 -5.11
N GLY A 53 3.52 4.06 -4.19
CA GLY A 53 2.96 4.32 -2.85
C GLY A 53 1.90 5.42 -2.81
N TYR A 54 1.96 6.39 -3.72
CA TYR A 54 1.05 7.55 -3.72
C TYR A 54 -0.30 7.22 -4.36
N ASP A 55 -0.30 6.83 -5.65
CA ASP A 55 -1.55 6.68 -6.42
C ASP A 55 -2.46 5.60 -5.84
N THR A 56 -1.87 4.45 -5.45
CA THR A 56 -2.63 3.31 -4.89
C THR A 56 -3.26 3.64 -3.53
N SER A 57 -2.48 4.25 -2.63
CA SER A 57 -2.95 4.62 -1.29
C SER A 57 -3.98 5.74 -1.34
N ALA A 58 -3.76 6.78 -2.17
CA ALA A 58 -4.70 7.89 -2.32
C ALA A 58 -6.05 7.41 -2.91
N THR A 59 -6.01 6.51 -3.89
CA THR A 59 -7.21 5.90 -4.46
C THR A 59 -7.96 5.07 -3.43
N THR A 60 -7.24 4.22 -2.68
CA THR A 60 -7.83 3.38 -1.63
C THR A 60 -8.49 4.25 -0.54
N LEU A 61 -7.80 5.30 -0.08
CA LEU A 61 -8.33 6.24 0.90
C LEU A 61 -9.59 6.95 0.38
N SER A 62 -9.60 7.34 -0.89
CA SER A 62 -10.77 7.98 -1.51
C SER A 62 -12.00 7.06 -1.49
N PHE A 63 -11.82 5.77 -1.79
CA PHE A 63 -12.90 4.79 -1.69
C PHE A 63 -13.32 4.50 -0.25
N ILE A 64 -12.38 4.46 0.71
CA ILE A 64 -12.72 4.32 2.14
C ILE A 64 -13.64 5.45 2.58
N MET A 65 -13.27 6.71 2.28
CA MET A 65 -14.09 7.87 2.62
C MET A 65 -15.46 7.83 1.95
N LEU A 66 -15.51 7.43 0.66
CA LEU A 66 -16.77 7.28 -0.06
C LEU A 66 -17.66 6.20 0.55
N MET A 67 -17.12 5.02 0.86
CA MET A 67 -17.90 3.93 1.46
C MET A 67 -18.42 4.32 2.84
N LEU A 68 -17.58 4.92 3.71
CA LEU A 68 -18.06 5.38 5.01
C LEU A 68 -19.14 6.46 4.89
N ALA A 69 -19.06 7.36 3.92
CA ALA A 69 -20.11 8.35 3.67
C ALA A 69 -21.42 7.73 3.12
N MET A 70 -21.33 6.63 2.37
CA MET A 70 -22.49 5.92 1.81
C MET A 70 -23.15 4.94 2.79
N PHE A 71 -22.40 4.46 3.80
CA PHE A 71 -22.86 3.49 4.80
C PHE A 71 -22.65 4.04 6.23
N PRO A 72 -23.55 4.92 6.71
CA PRO A 72 -23.41 5.61 8.00
C PRO A 72 -23.29 4.67 9.20
N GLU A 73 -23.88 3.47 9.13
CA GLU A 73 -23.77 2.43 10.15
C GLU A 73 -22.32 1.97 10.36
N HIS A 74 -21.54 1.88 9.27
CA HIS A 74 -20.12 1.51 9.32
C HIS A 74 -19.26 2.70 9.77
N GLN A 75 -19.63 3.92 9.37
CA GLN A 75 -18.98 5.14 9.86
C GLN A 75 -19.15 5.28 11.38
N GLU A 76 -20.36 5.09 11.89
CA GLU A 76 -20.66 5.16 13.32
C GLU A 76 -19.90 4.08 14.11
N ALA A 77 -19.81 2.86 13.57
CA ALA A 77 -19.05 1.78 14.18
C ALA A 77 -17.53 2.09 14.22
N VAL A 78 -16.96 2.62 13.14
CA VAL A 78 -15.55 3.08 13.12
C VAL A 78 -15.34 4.20 14.13
N TYR A 79 -16.26 5.17 14.19
CA TYR A 79 -16.16 6.32 15.10
C TYR A 79 -16.18 5.88 16.57
N LYS A 80 -17.10 4.99 16.96
CA LYS A 80 -17.12 4.39 18.30
C LYS A 80 -15.84 3.63 18.62
N GLU A 81 -15.33 2.83 17.68
CA GLU A 81 -14.04 2.16 17.86
C GLU A 81 -12.90 3.16 18.13
N GLN A 82 -12.89 4.31 17.44
CA GLN A 82 -11.86 5.33 17.70
C GLN A 82 -12.01 5.96 19.08
N LEU A 83 -13.23 6.29 19.51
CA LEU A 83 -13.50 6.83 20.85
C LEU A 83 -13.10 5.85 21.95
N ASP A 84 -13.41 4.56 21.79
CA ASP A 84 -13.07 3.54 22.78
C ASP A 84 -11.55 3.34 22.92
N ILE A 85 -10.78 3.57 21.85
CA ILE A 85 -9.32 3.36 21.83
C ILE A 85 -8.53 4.63 22.18
N LEU A 86 -8.97 5.79 21.70
CA LEU A 86 -8.24 7.07 21.77
C LEU A 86 -8.84 8.07 22.76
N GLY A 87 -10.10 7.89 23.15
CA GLY A 87 -10.86 8.86 23.96
C GLY A 87 -11.41 10.01 23.12
N ASP A 88 -11.82 11.08 23.81
CA ASP A 88 -12.55 12.21 23.20
C ASP A 88 -11.64 13.32 22.64
N ASP A 89 -10.31 13.22 22.78
CA ASP A 89 -9.37 14.23 22.29
C ASP A 89 -9.04 14.00 20.81
N PRO A 90 -9.48 14.89 19.89
CA PRO A 90 -9.27 14.71 18.45
C PRO A 90 -7.81 14.88 18.02
N GLU A 91 -6.95 15.46 18.86
CA GLU A 91 -5.54 15.72 18.53
C GLU A 91 -4.61 14.58 18.97
N VAL A 92 -5.14 13.56 19.65
CA VAL A 92 -4.33 12.42 20.11
C VAL A 92 -3.91 11.55 18.92
N ALA A 93 -2.61 11.55 18.65
CA ALA A 93 -2.02 10.62 17.71
C ALA A 93 -2.00 9.19 18.31
N PRO A 94 -2.47 8.16 17.57
CA PRO A 94 -2.50 6.80 18.08
C PRO A 94 -1.09 6.22 18.22
N THR A 95 -0.86 5.44 19.27
CA THR A 95 0.33 4.60 19.41
C THR A 95 0.24 3.35 18.52
N TRP A 96 1.37 2.67 18.28
CA TRP A 96 1.38 1.40 17.54
C TRP A 96 0.50 0.31 18.17
N GLU A 97 0.41 0.28 19.50
CA GLU A 97 -0.45 -0.66 20.21
C GLU A 97 -1.94 -0.32 20.05
N GLN A 98 -2.29 0.97 19.97
CA GLN A 98 -3.67 1.40 19.70
C GLN A 98 -4.07 1.13 18.25
N LEU A 99 -3.18 1.38 17.29
CA LEU A 99 -3.42 1.07 15.88
C LEU A 99 -3.75 -0.43 15.67
N SER A 100 -3.08 -1.32 16.40
CA SER A 100 -3.35 -2.77 16.29
C SER A 100 -4.72 -3.19 16.85
N LYS A 101 -5.37 -2.32 17.65
CA LYS A 101 -6.70 -2.53 18.21
C LYS A 101 -7.82 -2.01 17.30
N MET A 102 -7.53 -1.27 16.23
CA MET A 102 -8.50 -0.73 15.26
C MET A 102 -9.00 -1.81 14.28
N SER A 103 -9.62 -2.84 14.84
CA SER A 103 -10.02 -4.06 14.14
C SER A 103 -11.11 -3.82 13.09
N TYR A 104 -12.09 -2.97 13.40
CA TYR A 104 -13.23 -2.67 12.55
C TYR A 104 -12.83 -1.75 11.41
N LEU A 105 -12.05 -0.70 11.69
CA LEU A 105 -11.44 0.12 10.65
C LEU A 105 -10.58 -0.73 9.71
N THR A 106 -9.82 -1.69 10.25
CA THR A 106 -9.04 -2.63 9.42
C THR A 106 -9.93 -3.48 8.51
N ARG A 107 -11.10 -3.92 8.98
CA ARG A 107 -12.09 -4.63 8.16
C ARG A 107 -12.62 -3.75 7.02
N VAL A 108 -12.99 -2.51 7.32
CA VAL A 108 -13.42 -1.50 6.32
C VAL A 108 -12.34 -1.30 5.25
N ILE A 109 -11.08 -1.08 5.64
CA ILE A 109 -9.96 -0.89 4.71
C ILE A 109 -9.83 -2.11 3.80
N LYS A 110 -9.83 -3.33 4.38
CA LYS A 110 -9.70 -4.57 3.61
C LYS A 110 -10.87 -4.80 2.67
N GLU A 111 -12.08 -4.45 3.09
CA GLU A 111 -13.28 -4.61 2.26
C GLU A 111 -13.30 -3.63 1.09
N VAL A 112 -12.86 -2.39 1.31
CA VAL A 112 -12.60 -1.45 0.21
C VAL A 112 -11.54 -2.00 -0.74
N MET A 113 -10.45 -2.58 -0.26
CA MET A 113 -9.44 -3.21 -1.11
C MET A 113 -9.98 -4.46 -1.84
N ARG A 114 -10.93 -5.20 -1.24
CA ARG A 114 -11.57 -6.34 -1.90
C ARG A 114 -12.37 -5.88 -3.12
N LEU A 115 -13.20 -4.85 -2.93
CA LEU A 115 -14.09 -4.34 -3.97
C LEU A 115 -13.38 -3.45 -4.99
N TYR A 116 -12.50 -2.56 -4.54
CA TYR A 116 -11.93 -1.47 -5.34
C TYR A 116 -10.40 -1.49 -5.38
N GLY A 117 -9.77 -2.53 -4.81
CA GLY A 117 -8.32 -2.66 -4.77
C GLY A 117 -7.69 -2.62 -6.15
N ALA A 118 -6.55 -1.95 -6.23
CA ALA A 118 -5.86 -1.69 -7.47
C ALA A 118 -5.00 -2.90 -7.90
N VAL A 119 -4.94 -3.05 -9.23
CA VAL A 119 -3.95 -3.81 -10.04
C VAL A 119 -4.06 -5.33 -10.05
N GLY A 120 -4.23 -5.90 -11.25
CA GLY A 120 -4.01 -7.33 -11.50
C GLY A 120 -2.53 -7.67 -11.63
N ILE A 121 -2.18 -8.94 -11.44
CA ILE A 121 -0.81 -9.43 -11.65
C ILE A 121 -0.68 -9.97 -13.07
N PHE A 122 0.30 -9.46 -13.81
CA PHE A 122 0.61 -9.89 -15.17
C PHE A 122 1.97 -10.60 -15.21
N ARG A 123 2.06 -11.74 -15.89
CA ARG A 123 3.31 -12.50 -16.07
C ARG A 123 3.43 -13.01 -17.50
N LYS A 124 4.54 -12.70 -18.18
CA LYS A 124 4.88 -13.35 -19.45
C LYS A 124 5.47 -14.72 -19.17
N LEU A 125 4.88 -15.77 -19.74
CA LEU A 125 5.34 -17.13 -19.53
C LEU A 125 6.62 -17.40 -20.32
N THR A 126 7.67 -17.86 -19.64
CA THR A 126 8.98 -18.17 -20.24
C THR A 126 9.09 -19.60 -20.74
N LYS A 127 8.14 -20.46 -20.36
CA LYS A 127 7.96 -21.85 -20.77
C LYS A 127 6.47 -22.20 -20.71
N ASP A 128 6.12 -23.34 -21.28
CA ASP A 128 4.78 -23.91 -21.13
C ASP A 128 4.54 -24.22 -19.64
N VAL A 129 3.33 -23.90 -19.16
CA VAL A 129 2.92 -24.10 -17.77
C VAL A 129 1.64 -24.94 -17.74
N ASP A 130 1.73 -26.13 -17.20
CA ASP A 130 0.58 -26.99 -16.94
C ASP A 130 -0.16 -26.50 -15.68
N ILE A 131 -1.45 -26.18 -15.82
CA ILE A 131 -2.33 -25.76 -14.72
C ILE A 131 -3.38 -26.84 -14.39
N GLY A 132 -3.16 -28.08 -14.83
CA GLY A 132 -4.01 -29.25 -14.60
C GLY A 132 -5.01 -29.47 -15.74
N GLU A 133 -5.90 -28.52 -15.98
CA GLU A 133 -6.95 -28.65 -17.01
C GLU A 133 -6.47 -28.29 -18.41
N CYS A 134 -5.42 -27.47 -18.50
CA CYS A 134 -4.80 -27.10 -19.76
C CYS A 134 -3.33 -26.71 -19.58
N ILE A 135 -2.63 -26.58 -20.70
CA ILE A 135 -1.27 -26.07 -20.75
C ILE A 135 -1.32 -24.64 -21.28
N LEU A 136 -0.85 -23.70 -20.47
CA LEU A 136 -0.64 -22.32 -20.89
C LEU A 136 0.66 -22.24 -21.71
N PRO A 137 0.61 -21.79 -22.97
CA PRO A 137 1.77 -21.86 -23.85
C PRO A 137 2.82 -20.79 -23.50
N LYS A 138 4.09 -21.13 -23.72
CA LYS A 138 5.23 -20.22 -23.67
C LYS A 138 4.95 -18.98 -24.51
N GLY A 139 5.30 -17.82 -23.98
CA GLY A 139 5.18 -16.53 -24.66
C GLY A 139 3.84 -15.84 -24.50
N CYS A 140 2.80 -16.52 -23.99
CA CYS A 140 1.56 -15.85 -23.59
C CYS A 140 1.72 -15.04 -22.29
N THR A 141 0.75 -14.19 -22.00
CA THR A 141 0.68 -13.44 -20.74
C THR A 141 -0.40 -14.04 -19.86
N ALA A 142 -0.02 -14.59 -18.71
CA ALA A 142 -0.94 -14.98 -17.66
C ALA A 142 -1.36 -13.73 -16.86
N ILE A 143 -2.66 -13.64 -16.56
CA ILE A 143 -3.26 -12.52 -15.82
C ILE A 143 -4.01 -13.09 -14.63
N VAL A 144 -3.64 -12.68 -13.43
CA VAL A 144 -4.42 -12.95 -12.22
C VAL A 144 -5.31 -11.73 -11.96
N THR A 145 -6.61 -11.92 -12.11
CA THR A 145 -7.64 -10.91 -11.89
C THR A 145 -8.17 -10.99 -10.46
N PHE A 146 -7.71 -10.08 -9.60
CA PHE A 146 -8.26 -9.96 -8.25
C PHE A 146 -9.72 -9.52 -8.26
N TYR A 147 -10.15 -8.73 -9.25
CA TYR A 147 -11.54 -8.31 -9.37
C TYR A 147 -12.51 -9.50 -9.41
N ALA A 148 -12.19 -10.52 -10.24
CA ALA A 148 -13.01 -11.72 -10.36
C ALA A 148 -12.91 -12.59 -9.10
N LEU A 149 -11.69 -12.84 -8.61
CA LEU A 149 -11.45 -13.66 -7.42
C LEU A 149 -12.15 -13.09 -6.17
N HIS A 150 -12.07 -11.78 -5.98
CA HIS A 150 -12.67 -11.09 -4.85
C HIS A 150 -14.20 -11.00 -4.93
N ARG A 151 -14.81 -11.41 -6.05
CA ARG A 151 -16.26 -11.39 -6.29
C ARG A 151 -16.82 -12.78 -6.60
N ASP A 152 -16.02 -13.82 -6.39
CA ASP A 152 -16.46 -15.19 -6.64
C ASP A 152 -17.33 -15.68 -5.46
N PRO A 153 -18.60 -16.04 -5.69
CA PRO A 153 -19.51 -16.51 -4.64
C PRO A 153 -19.08 -17.82 -3.98
N ASN A 154 -18.13 -18.56 -4.57
CA ASN A 154 -17.55 -19.74 -3.93
C ASN A 154 -16.64 -19.40 -2.74
N PHE A 155 -16.10 -18.17 -2.70
CA PHE A 155 -15.20 -17.71 -1.64
C PHE A 155 -15.80 -16.60 -0.76
N TRP A 156 -16.83 -15.90 -1.23
CA TRP A 156 -17.41 -14.74 -0.55
C TRP A 156 -18.93 -14.86 -0.45
N THR A 157 -19.49 -14.63 0.74
CA THR A 157 -20.94 -14.68 0.98
C THR A 157 -21.69 -13.48 0.38
N HIS A 158 -21.08 -12.30 0.43
CA HIS A 158 -21.62 -11.04 -0.11
C HIS A 158 -20.65 -10.45 -1.17
N PRO A 159 -20.42 -11.13 -2.31
CA PRO A 159 -19.32 -10.82 -3.21
C PRO A 159 -19.43 -9.43 -3.85
N HIS A 160 -20.63 -8.89 -4.00
CA HIS A 160 -20.87 -7.63 -4.69
C HIS A 160 -21.27 -6.48 -3.76
N GLU A 161 -21.40 -6.74 -2.46
CA GLU A 161 -21.80 -5.74 -1.47
C GLU A 161 -20.58 -5.28 -0.66
N PHE A 162 -20.64 -4.06 -0.13
CA PHE A 162 -19.70 -3.61 0.88
C PHE A 162 -20.14 -4.21 2.22
N TYR A 163 -19.41 -5.22 2.69
CA TYR A 163 -19.75 -5.97 3.90
C TYR A 163 -18.51 -6.16 4.80
N PRO A 164 -18.03 -5.09 5.46
CA PRO A 164 -16.88 -5.13 6.37
C PRO A 164 -17.07 -6.10 7.53
#